data_AF-A0A554RH96-F1
#
_entry.id   AF-A0A554RH96-F1
#
_cell.length_a   1.000
_cell.length_b   1.000
_cell.length_c   1.000
_cell.angle_alpha   90.00
_cell.angle_beta   90.00
_cell.angle_gamma   90.00
#
_symmetry.space_group_name_H-M   'P 1'
#
loop_
_entity.id
_entity.type
_entity.pdbx_description
1 polymer ?
#
loop_
_entity_poly.entity_id
_entity_poly.type
_entity_poly.pdbx_seq_one_letter_code
_entity_poly.pdbx_strand_id
1 'polypeptide(L)'
;MHPVLKLIQTRAQVTSVAGHTPLVLDSPHSGTVYPEDFRPVCELATLRRAEDTHVEKLYDFASDMGAAWIEAHFPRSYLDANRDMTEVDTTMLDGPWTDPVSSDPRVLSKVRLGKGLIWKLTDEGLPIYDRPLTVAEVRQRIDQCWRPYHAAVAQAIDEAHARHGYSIHINCHSMPAIAGSH
;
A
#
# COMPACT_ATOMS: atom_id res chain seq x y z
N MET A 1 -12.99 -26.41 -20.30
CA MET A 1 -13.32 -25.74 -19.02
C MET A 1 -12.35 -26.24 -17.97
N HIS A 2 -11.33 -25.46 -17.61
CA HIS A 2 -10.40 -25.79 -16.53
C HIS A 2 -10.72 -24.87 -15.34
N PRO A 3 -11.26 -25.38 -14.22
CA PRO A 3 -11.35 -24.61 -13.00
C PRO A 3 -9.99 -24.69 -12.32
N VAL A 4 -9.18 -23.64 -12.44
CA VAL A 4 -8.06 -23.45 -11.52
C VAL A 4 -8.70 -23.06 -10.19
N LEU A 5 -8.88 -24.03 -9.30
CA LEU A 5 -9.09 -23.77 -7.88
C LEU A 5 -7.90 -22.93 -7.41
N LYS A 6 -8.12 -21.63 -7.20
CA LYS A 6 -7.21 -20.80 -6.42
C LYS A 6 -7.20 -21.38 -5.02
N LEU A 7 -6.07 -22.01 -4.66
CA LEU A 7 -5.75 -22.35 -3.30
C LEU A 7 -5.69 -21.02 -2.51
N ILE A 8 -6.75 -20.68 -1.78
CA ILE A 8 -6.76 -19.51 -0.90
C ILE A 8 -5.97 -19.92 0.35
N GLN A 9 -4.65 -19.84 0.26
CA GLN A 9 -3.86 -19.62 1.46
C GLN A 9 -4.09 -18.17 1.84
N THR A 10 -4.71 -17.92 2.99
CA THR A 10 -4.73 -16.59 3.64
C THR A 10 -3.29 -16.20 3.96
N ARG A 11 -2.59 -15.62 2.97
CA ARG A 11 -1.30 -14.98 3.17
C ARG A 11 -1.53 -13.75 4.03
N ALA A 12 -0.67 -13.51 5.01
CA ALA A 12 -0.73 -12.28 5.79
C ALA A 12 -0.64 -11.07 4.84
N GLN A 13 -1.40 -10.01 5.12
CA GLN A 13 -1.41 -8.77 4.33
C GLN A 13 -0.04 -8.08 4.30
N VAL A 14 0.80 -8.38 5.29
CA VAL A 14 2.16 -7.86 5.43
C VAL A 14 3.08 -9.02 5.79
N THR A 15 4.25 -9.08 5.17
CA THR A 15 5.36 -9.93 5.64
C THR A 15 6.47 -9.06 6.17
N SER A 16 7.13 -9.51 7.25
CA SER A 16 8.32 -8.87 7.80
C SER A 16 9.38 -9.94 8.05
N VAL A 17 10.59 -9.67 7.58
CA VAL A 17 11.80 -10.47 7.83
C VAL A 17 12.75 -9.60 8.64
N ALA A 18 13.10 -10.08 9.84
CA ALA A 18 14.02 -9.36 10.72
C ALA A 18 15.43 -9.31 10.11
N GLY A 19 16.09 -8.15 10.25
CA GLY A 19 17.47 -7.94 9.82
C GLY A 19 18.43 -7.81 11.00
N HIS A 20 19.72 -7.97 10.73
CA HIS A 20 20.80 -7.77 11.71
C HIS A 20 21.76 -6.63 11.35
N THR A 21 21.59 -5.98 10.20
CA THR A 21 22.32 -4.77 9.78
C THR A 21 21.53 -3.49 10.14
N PRO A 22 22.09 -2.27 9.98
CA PRO A 22 21.33 -1.03 10.15
C PRO A 22 20.40 -0.72 8.95
N LEU A 23 20.40 -1.54 7.90
CA LEU A 23 19.61 -1.33 6.69
C LEU A 23 18.20 -1.94 6.86
N VAL A 24 17.18 -1.09 6.65
CA VAL A 24 15.77 -1.47 6.62
C VAL A 24 15.21 -1.15 5.24
N LEU A 25 14.61 -2.14 4.61
CA LEU A 25 13.98 -2.02 3.30
C LEU A 25 12.49 -2.33 3.41
N ASP A 26 11.65 -1.55 2.74
CA ASP A 26 10.23 -1.86 2.62
C ASP A 26 9.72 -1.69 1.19
N SER A 27 8.76 -2.53 0.79
CA SER A 27 8.05 -2.48 -0.49
C SER A 27 6.55 -2.32 -0.25
N PRO A 28 6.02 -1.08 -0.31
CA PRO A 28 4.61 -0.81 -0.01
C PRO A 28 3.68 -1.12 -1.18
N HIS A 29 4.20 -1.25 -2.41
CA HIS A 29 3.40 -1.21 -3.64
C HIS A 29 3.54 -2.45 -4.54
N SER A 30 4.27 -3.49 -4.12
CA SER A 30 4.43 -4.76 -4.86
C SER A 30 3.25 -5.72 -4.72
N GLY A 31 2.31 -5.43 -3.81
CA GLY A 31 1.19 -6.30 -3.49
C GLY A 31 0.23 -6.58 -4.66
N THR A 32 -0.03 -7.87 -4.89
CA THR A 32 -0.90 -8.40 -5.95
C THR A 32 -2.07 -9.25 -5.42
N VAL A 33 -2.26 -9.29 -4.10
CA VAL A 33 -3.36 -9.99 -3.44
C VAL A 33 -4.54 -9.05 -3.30
N TYR A 34 -5.40 -9.04 -4.32
CA TYR A 34 -6.64 -8.24 -4.32
C TYR A 34 -7.67 -8.84 -3.36
N PRO A 35 -8.04 -8.15 -2.25
CA PRO A 35 -8.98 -8.67 -1.27
C PRO A 35 -10.40 -8.87 -1.85
N GLU A 36 -11.14 -9.86 -1.34
CA GLU A 36 -12.51 -10.16 -1.80
C GLU A 36 -13.48 -8.98 -1.56
N ASP A 37 -13.28 -8.23 -0.48
CA ASP A 37 -14.07 -7.06 -0.12
C ASP A 37 -13.73 -5.80 -0.93
N PHE A 38 -12.71 -5.84 -1.80
CA PHE A 38 -12.34 -4.71 -2.66
C PHE A 38 -13.49 -4.33 -3.61
N ARG A 39 -14.10 -5.33 -4.28
CA ARG A 39 -15.25 -5.16 -5.18
C ARG A 39 -15.13 -3.95 -6.15
N PRO A 40 -14.02 -3.81 -6.90
CA PRO A 40 -13.86 -2.73 -7.86
C PRO A 40 -14.76 -2.95 -9.09
N VAL A 41 -15.18 -1.88 -9.75
CA VAL A 41 -15.87 -1.95 -11.05
C VAL A 41 -14.91 -1.94 -12.24
N CYS A 42 -13.64 -1.62 -11.99
CA CYS A 42 -12.58 -1.70 -12.99
C CYS A 42 -12.15 -3.14 -13.24
N GLU A 43 -11.84 -3.45 -14.50
CA GLU A 43 -11.15 -4.68 -14.88
C GLU A 43 -9.82 -4.82 -14.12
N LEU A 44 -9.51 -6.04 -13.68
CA LEU A 44 -8.28 -6.32 -12.94
C LEU A 44 -7.04 -5.82 -13.68
N ALA A 45 -6.96 -6.06 -15.00
CA ALA A 45 -5.84 -5.61 -15.82
C ALA A 45 -5.61 -4.09 -15.79
N THR A 46 -6.66 -3.30 -15.56
CA THR A 46 -6.54 -1.85 -15.37
C THR A 46 -5.99 -1.53 -13.99
N LEU A 47 -6.50 -2.17 -12.93
CA LEU A 47 -6.01 -1.96 -11.57
C LEU A 47 -4.54 -2.32 -11.38
N ARG A 48 -4.09 -3.38 -12.07
CA ARG A 48 -2.70 -3.84 -11.98
C ARG A 48 -1.68 -2.84 -12.53
N ARG A 49 -2.09 -1.84 -13.32
CA ARG A 49 -1.20 -0.78 -13.80
C ARG A 49 -0.70 0.14 -12.69
N ALA A 50 -1.39 0.17 -11.55
CA ALA A 50 -0.96 0.91 -10.38
C ALA A 50 0.12 0.18 -9.56
N GLU A 51 0.33 -1.12 -9.78
CA GLU A 51 1.29 -1.92 -9.01
C GLU A 51 2.73 -1.52 -9.33
N ASP A 52 3.57 -1.41 -8.31
CA ASP A 52 5.02 -1.44 -8.47
C ASP A 52 5.45 -2.91 -8.60
N THR A 53 5.01 -3.54 -9.69
CA THR A 53 5.08 -5.00 -9.84
C THR A 53 6.53 -5.49 -9.79
N HIS A 54 6.78 -6.56 -9.03
CA HIS A 54 8.08 -7.24 -8.97
C HIS A 54 9.19 -6.51 -8.24
N VAL A 55 8.90 -5.41 -7.52
CA VAL A 55 9.90 -4.81 -6.61
C VAL A 55 10.38 -5.84 -5.58
N GLU A 56 9.53 -6.72 -5.08
CA GLU A 56 9.92 -7.80 -4.18
C GLU A 56 10.98 -8.74 -4.78
N LYS A 57 10.94 -8.97 -6.10
CA LYS A 57 11.93 -9.79 -6.81
C LYS A 57 13.20 -9.02 -7.12
N LEU A 58 13.09 -7.71 -7.39
CA LEU A 58 14.27 -6.87 -7.63
C LEU A 58 15.17 -6.76 -6.39
N TYR A 59 14.61 -6.98 -5.20
CA TYR A 59 15.29 -6.91 -3.90
C TYR A 59 15.38 -8.28 -3.20
N ASP A 60 15.28 -9.40 -3.93
CA ASP A 60 15.34 -10.75 -3.32
C ASP A 60 16.67 -11.03 -2.59
N PHE A 61 17.73 -10.31 -2.94
CA PHE A 61 19.04 -10.33 -2.28
C PHE A 61 19.07 -9.65 -0.90
N ALA A 62 18.02 -8.91 -0.51
CA ALA A 62 18.01 -8.09 0.70
C ALA A 62 18.28 -8.91 1.98
N SER A 63 17.65 -10.08 2.09
CA SER A 63 17.83 -10.95 3.25
C SER A 63 19.24 -11.54 3.33
N ASP A 64 19.87 -11.84 2.20
CA ASP A 64 21.26 -12.34 2.15
C ASP A 64 22.27 -11.27 2.61
N MET A 65 21.92 -9.99 2.46
CA MET A 65 22.67 -8.87 3.03
C MET A 65 22.40 -8.64 4.53
N GLY A 66 21.48 -9.39 5.13
CA GLY A 66 21.03 -9.20 6.52
C GLY A 66 20.22 -7.93 6.74
N ALA A 67 19.65 -7.34 5.67
CA ALA A 67 18.73 -6.22 5.77
C ALA A 67 17.36 -6.69 6.27
N ALA A 68 16.69 -5.85 7.06
CA ALA A 68 15.27 -6.10 7.36
C ALA A 68 14.44 -5.84 6.09
N TRP A 69 13.41 -6.66 5.87
CA TRP A 69 12.52 -6.56 4.70
C TRP A 69 11.06 -6.57 5.12
N ILE A 70 10.31 -5.56 4.69
CA ILE A 70 8.86 -5.43 4.94
C ILE A 70 8.13 -5.32 3.61
N GLU A 71 7.07 -6.08 3.42
CA GLU A 71 6.35 -6.16 2.15
C GLU A 71 4.84 -6.14 2.36
N ALA A 72 4.16 -5.26 1.62
CA ALA A 72 2.70 -5.26 1.53
C ALA A 72 2.24 -6.24 0.44
N HIS A 73 1.29 -7.11 0.76
CA HIS A 73 0.69 -8.06 -0.19
C HIS A 73 -0.58 -7.51 -0.84
N PHE A 74 -1.23 -6.52 -0.22
CA PHE A 74 -2.41 -5.85 -0.76
C PHE A 74 -2.01 -4.79 -1.81
N PRO A 75 -2.82 -4.57 -2.86
CA PRO A 75 -2.50 -3.59 -3.89
C PRO A 75 -2.69 -2.17 -3.36
N ARG A 76 -1.82 -1.25 -3.77
CA ARG A 76 -1.91 0.18 -3.37
C ARG A 76 -3.24 0.85 -3.73
N SER A 77 -3.91 0.35 -4.78
CA SER A 77 -5.23 0.84 -5.19
C SER A 77 -6.34 0.46 -4.20
N TYR A 78 -6.11 -0.55 -3.35
CA TYR A 78 -7.01 -0.91 -2.25
C TYR A 78 -6.76 -0.04 -1.03
N LEU A 79 -5.50 0.06 -0.60
CA LEU A 79 -5.00 0.98 0.39
C LEU A 79 -3.52 1.27 0.08
N ASP A 80 -3.15 2.54 0.02
CA ASP A 80 -1.78 2.95 -0.27
C ASP A 80 -1.00 3.10 1.05
N ALA A 81 -0.13 2.13 1.36
CA ALA A 81 0.67 2.14 2.59
C ALA A 81 1.72 3.28 2.62
N ASN A 82 2.01 3.91 1.46
CA ASN A 82 2.91 5.06 1.34
C ASN A 82 2.12 6.40 1.32
N ARG A 83 0.95 6.42 1.94
CA ARG A 83 0.14 7.61 2.21
C ARG A 83 -0.13 7.72 3.70
N ASP A 84 -0.23 8.96 4.17
CA ASP A 84 -0.61 9.23 5.55
C ASP A 84 -2.11 9.00 5.77
N MET A 85 -2.51 8.62 6.99
CA MET A 85 -3.91 8.37 7.33
C MET A 85 -4.80 9.63 7.18
N THR A 86 -4.21 10.82 7.12
CA THR A 86 -4.91 12.08 6.88
C THR A 86 -5.19 12.37 5.40
N GLU A 87 -4.69 11.54 4.47
CA GLU A 87 -4.87 11.70 3.01
C GLU A 87 -6.16 11.04 2.49
N VAL A 88 -7.26 11.18 3.23
CA VAL A 88 -8.57 10.59 2.90
C VAL A 88 -9.42 11.57 2.10
N ASP A 89 -9.93 11.15 0.95
CA ASP A 89 -11.00 11.87 0.24
C ASP A 89 -12.34 11.57 0.93
N THR A 90 -12.87 12.52 1.72
CA THR A 90 -14.13 12.29 2.43
C THR A 90 -15.35 12.27 1.50
N THR A 91 -15.23 12.74 0.25
CA THR A 91 -16.34 12.76 -0.71
C THR A 91 -16.69 11.39 -1.28
N MET A 92 -15.82 10.39 -1.09
CA MET A 92 -16.09 9.01 -1.52
C MET A 92 -16.77 8.16 -0.43
N LEU A 93 -17.08 8.74 0.72
CA LEU A 93 -17.54 8.01 1.89
C LEU A 93 -19.06 8.08 2.07
N ASP A 94 -19.65 6.95 2.44
CA ASP A 94 -20.99 6.88 3.01
C ASP A 94 -20.90 7.06 4.53
N GLY A 95 -21.12 8.30 4.96
CA GLY A 95 -21.11 8.69 6.37
C GLY A 95 -19.98 9.64 6.76
N PRO A 96 -20.06 10.24 7.96
CA PRO A 96 -19.10 11.25 8.41
C PRO A 96 -17.75 10.61 8.79
N TRP A 97 -16.67 11.12 8.22
CA TRP A 97 -15.31 10.83 8.67
C TRP A 97 -14.93 11.75 9.81
N THR A 98 -14.55 11.19 10.95
CA THR A 98 -14.27 11.93 12.19
C THR A 98 -12.78 12.09 12.49
N ASP A 99 -11.93 11.33 11.82
CA ASP A 99 -10.49 11.37 12.07
C ASP A 99 -9.87 12.55 11.28
N PRO A 100 -8.69 13.05 11.68
CA PRO A 100 -8.08 14.20 11.01
C PRO A 100 -7.86 13.98 9.51
N VAL A 101 -8.09 15.02 8.72
CA VAL A 101 -7.79 15.07 7.28
C VAL A 101 -6.86 16.23 7.03
N SER A 102 -5.87 16.04 6.15
CA SER A 102 -4.89 17.07 5.85
C SER A 102 -5.56 18.27 5.18
N SER A 103 -5.15 19.48 5.59
CA SER A 103 -5.52 20.72 4.92
C SER A 103 -4.41 21.26 4.02
N ASP A 104 -3.27 20.56 3.91
CA ASP A 104 -2.14 21.00 3.08
C ASP A 104 -2.50 20.87 1.59
N PRO A 105 -2.48 21.97 0.81
CA PRO A 105 -2.80 21.94 -0.61
C PRO A 105 -1.96 20.97 -1.45
N ARG A 106 -0.71 20.71 -1.05
CA ARG A 106 0.21 19.77 -1.72
C ARG A 106 -0.23 18.34 -1.50
N VAL A 107 -0.50 17.97 -0.25
CA VAL A 107 -1.04 16.65 0.11
C VAL A 107 -2.37 16.42 -0.61
N LEU A 108 -3.27 17.39 -0.53
CA LEU A 108 -4.58 17.31 -1.17
C LEU A 108 -4.51 17.25 -2.71
N SER A 109 -3.39 17.57 -3.36
CA SER A 109 -3.27 17.48 -4.82
C SER A 109 -3.41 16.04 -5.32
N LYS A 110 -2.80 15.06 -4.64
CA LYS A 110 -2.90 13.64 -5.01
C LYS A 110 -4.25 13.05 -4.63
N VAL A 111 -4.80 13.48 -3.48
CA VAL A 111 -6.17 13.12 -3.06
C VAL A 111 -7.19 13.58 -4.10
N ARG A 112 -7.08 14.82 -4.61
CA ARG A 112 -7.95 15.35 -5.68
C ARG A 112 -7.84 14.59 -6.99
N LEU A 113 -6.68 14.01 -7.30
CA LEU A 113 -6.48 13.10 -8.44
C LEU A 113 -7.00 11.69 -8.18
N GLY A 114 -7.63 11.45 -7.02
CA GLY A 114 -8.20 10.15 -6.63
C GLY A 114 -7.17 9.14 -6.13
N LYS A 115 -5.96 9.58 -5.70
CA LYS A 115 -4.84 8.71 -5.30
C LYS A 115 -4.35 9.04 -3.88
N GLY A 116 -5.31 9.21 -2.97
CA GLY A 116 -5.06 9.34 -1.53
C GLY A 116 -4.81 7.99 -0.85
N LEU A 117 -5.05 7.91 0.46
CA LEU A 117 -4.93 6.67 1.24
C LEU A 117 -5.74 5.53 0.64
N ILE A 118 -6.97 5.82 0.21
CA ILE A 118 -7.81 4.93 -0.58
C ILE A 118 -7.93 5.53 -1.97
N TRP A 119 -7.64 4.74 -3.01
CA TRP A 119 -7.79 5.22 -4.36
C TRP A 119 -9.26 5.26 -4.76
N LYS A 120 -9.67 6.38 -5.37
CA LYS A 120 -10.99 6.61 -5.95
C LYS A 120 -10.96 6.44 -7.47
N LEU A 121 -9.84 6.80 -8.09
CA LEU A 121 -9.64 6.79 -9.55
C LEU A 121 -8.37 6.01 -9.92
N THR A 122 -8.37 5.39 -11.10
CA THR A 122 -7.14 4.83 -11.70
C THR A 122 -6.22 5.93 -12.22
N ASP A 123 -5.04 5.56 -12.73
CA ASP A 123 -4.14 6.52 -13.34
C ASP A 123 -4.76 7.24 -14.54
N GLU A 124 -5.64 6.57 -15.27
CA GLU A 124 -6.41 7.10 -16.40
C GLU A 124 -7.70 7.83 -16.00
N GLY A 125 -7.94 8.01 -14.69
CA GLY A 125 -9.12 8.72 -14.18
C GLY A 125 -10.41 7.89 -14.18
N LEU A 126 -10.33 6.57 -14.32
CA LEU A 126 -11.52 5.70 -14.27
C LEU A 126 -11.96 5.48 -12.81
N PRO A 127 -13.26 5.56 -12.48
CA PRO A 127 -13.75 5.25 -11.15
C PRO A 127 -13.47 3.81 -10.75
N ILE A 128 -12.90 3.61 -9.56
CA ILE A 128 -12.65 2.28 -9.00
C ILE A 128 -13.93 1.68 -8.41
N TYR A 129 -14.86 2.52 -7.93
CA TYR A 129 -16.13 2.12 -7.33
C TYR A 129 -17.31 2.79 -8.03
N ASP A 130 -18.46 2.12 -8.04
CA ASP A 130 -19.76 2.64 -8.48
C ASP A 130 -20.66 3.08 -7.32
N ARG A 131 -20.15 2.97 -6.09
CA ARG A 131 -20.82 3.39 -4.85
C ARG A 131 -19.81 4.07 -3.92
N PRO A 132 -20.30 4.88 -2.96
CA PRO A 132 -19.47 5.30 -1.84
C PRO A 132 -19.04 4.10 -0.98
N LEU A 133 -17.87 4.23 -0.37
CA LEU A 133 -17.38 3.29 0.64
C LEU A 133 -17.91 3.68 2.01
N THR A 134 -18.35 2.74 2.82
CA THR A 134 -18.70 3.05 4.21
C THR A 134 -17.45 3.44 4.99
N VAL A 135 -17.62 4.26 6.03
CA VAL A 135 -16.53 4.58 6.98
C VAL A 135 -15.94 3.32 7.61
N ALA A 136 -16.79 2.31 7.88
CA ALA A 136 -16.37 1.02 8.43
C ALA A 136 -15.45 0.25 7.49
N GLU A 137 -15.75 0.23 6.18
CA GLU A 137 -14.89 -0.39 5.16
C GLU A 137 -13.49 0.26 5.20
N VAL A 138 -13.40 1.58 5.16
CA VAL A 138 -12.10 2.28 5.17
C VAL A 138 -11.31 2.03 6.46
N ARG A 139 -11.98 2.07 7.63
CA ARG A 139 -11.34 1.74 8.92
C ARG A 139 -10.82 0.31 8.95
N GLN A 140 -11.58 -0.65 8.44
CA GLN A 140 -11.14 -2.03 8.34
C GLN A 140 -9.87 -2.16 7.48
N ARG A 141 -9.76 -1.43 6.36
CA ARG A 141 -8.53 -1.41 5.56
C ARG A 141 -7.35 -0.87 6.35
N ILE A 142 -7.53 0.24 7.06
CA ILE A 142 -6.49 0.83 7.90
C ILE A 142 -5.99 -0.19 8.93
N ASP A 143 -6.91 -0.88 9.61
CA ASP A 143 -6.57 -1.84 10.67
C ASP A 143 -5.91 -3.12 10.14
N GLN A 144 -6.30 -3.59 8.95
CA GLN A 144 -5.78 -4.84 8.36
C GLN A 144 -4.55 -4.64 7.48
N CYS A 145 -4.32 -3.43 6.97
CA CYS A 145 -3.28 -3.14 5.99
C CYS A 145 -2.30 -2.09 6.53
N TRP A 146 -2.76 -0.85 6.74
CA TRP A 146 -1.88 0.28 7.08
C TRP A 146 -1.19 0.09 8.43
N ARG A 147 -1.96 -0.21 9.49
CA ARG A 147 -1.41 -0.38 10.85
C ARG A 147 -0.38 -1.50 10.95
N PRO A 148 -0.63 -2.74 10.51
CA PRO A 148 0.37 -3.80 10.59
C PRO A 148 1.60 -3.49 9.73
N TYR A 149 1.43 -2.81 8.58
CA TYR A 149 2.55 -2.40 7.73
C TYR A 149 3.46 -1.40 8.45
N HIS A 150 2.89 -0.30 8.93
CA HIS A 150 3.64 0.75 9.62
C HIS A 150 4.22 0.27 10.94
N ALA A 151 3.54 -0.62 11.67
CA ALA A 151 4.08 -1.26 12.87
C ALA A 151 5.33 -2.11 12.54
N ALA A 152 5.31 -2.88 11.46
CA ALA A 152 6.46 -3.70 11.05
C ALA A 152 7.65 -2.83 10.61
N VAL A 153 7.41 -1.77 9.85
CA VAL A 153 8.46 -0.81 9.45
C VAL A 153 9.06 -0.12 10.68
N ALA A 154 8.21 0.40 11.58
CA ALA A 154 8.66 1.08 12.79
C ALA A 154 9.49 0.13 13.68
N GLN A 155 9.01 -1.10 13.90
CA GLN A 155 9.75 -2.10 14.67
C GLN A 155 11.13 -2.38 14.06
N ALA A 156 11.23 -2.56 12.74
CA ALA A 156 12.51 -2.82 12.09
C ALA A 156 13.48 -1.64 12.20
N ILE A 157 12.98 -0.40 12.08
CA ILE A 157 13.76 0.82 12.28
C ILE A 157 14.26 0.91 13.72
N ASP A 158 13.39 0.68 14.71
CA ASP A 158 13.72 0.72 16.13
C ASP A 158 14.75 -0.35 16.49
N GLU A 159 14.60 -1.58 15.99
CA GLU A 159 15.56 -2.67 16.21
C GLU A 159 16.93 -2.38 15.58
N ALA A 160 16.96 -1.83 14.36
CA ALA A 160 18.19 -1.41 13.70
C ALA A 160 18.90 -0.31 14.50
N HIS A 161 18.16 0.73 14.90
CA HIS A 161 18.69 1.83 15.68
C HIS A 161 19.17 1.37 17.07
N ALA A 162 18.42 0.53 17.77
CA ALA A 162 18.80 0.00 19.08
C ALA A 162 20.11 -0.83 19.02
N ARG A 163 20.33 -1.57 17.93
CA ARG A 163 21.51 -2.42 17.75
C ARG A 163 22.75 -1.67 17.29
N HIS A 164 22.57 -0.66 16.42
CA HIS A 164 23.68 -0.02 15.70
C HIS A 164 23.88 1.46 16.04
N GLY A 165 22.96 2.07 16.79
CA GLY A 165 22.94 3.51 17.09
C GLY A 165 22.43 4.39 15.94
N TYR A 166 22.03 3.78 14.82
CA TYR A 166 21.43 4.44 13.66
C TYR A 166 20.65 3.42 12.79
N SER A 167 19.81 3.92 11.89
CA SER A 167 19.14 3.11 10.85
C SER A 167 19.21 3.82 9.50
N ILE A 168 19.27 3.04 8.42
CA ILE A 168 19.16 3.51 7.05
C ILE A 168 17.90 2.87 6.49
N HIS A 169 16.87 3.68 6.25
CA HIS A 169 15.61 3.21 5.68
C HIS A 169 15.54 3.54 4.19
N ILE A 170 15.26 2.54 3.35
CA ILE A 170 15.03 2.71 1.92
C ILE A 170 13.65 2.16 1.55
N ASN A 171 12.82 3.05 1.03
CA ASN A 171 11.48 2.75 0.54
C ASN A 171 11.53 2.39 -0.95
N CYS A 172 11.28 1.12 -1.26
CA CYS A 172 11.59 0.49 -2.53
C CYS A 172 10.41 0.57 -3.49
N HIS A 173 10.66 1.10 -4.70
CA HIS A 173 9.63 1.41 -5.70
C HIS A 173 10.09 1.08 -7.11
N SER A 174 9.10 0.98 -8.01
CA SER A 174 9.32 1.09 -9.45
C SER A 174 8.47 2.24 -9.99
N MET A 175 8.72 2.68 -11.22
CA MET A 175 7.93 3.76 -11.82
C MET A 175 7.65 3.47 -13.29
N PRO A 176 6.51 3.95 -13.83
CA PRO A 176 6.27 3.92 -15.26
C PRO A 176 7.40 4.60 -16.03
N ALA A 177 7.70 4.10 -17.23
CA ALA A 177 8.73 4.67 -18.11
C ALA A 177 8.46 6.13 -18.53
N ILE A 178 7.20 6.57 -18.43
CA ILE A 178 6.77 7.94 -18.65
C ILE A 178 6.04 8.40 -17.39
N ALA A 179 6.61 9.36 -16.67
CA ALA A 179 5.92 10.03 -15.57
C ALA A 179 4.71 10.78 -16.13
N GLY A 180 3.51 10.53 -15.58
CA GLY A 180 2.25 11.07 -16.11
C GLY A 180 2.32 12.57 -16.39
N SER A 181 2.01 12.95 -17.63
CA SER A 181 1.90 14.33 -18.11
C SER A 181 0.49 14.88 -17.82
N HIS A 182 0.14 15.07 -16.55
CA HIS A 182 -1.14 15.68 -16.17
C HIS A 182 -0.93 16.70 -15.06
#